data_AF-E4RST5-F1
#
_entry.id   AF-E4RST5-F1
#
_cell.length_a   1.000
_cell.length_b   1.000
_cell.length_c   1.000
_cell.angle_alpha   90.00
_cell.angle_beta   90.00
_cell.angle_gamma   90.00
#
_symmetry.space_group_name_H-M   'P 1'
#
loop_
_entity.id
_entity.type
_entity.pdbx_description
1 polymer ?
#
loop_
_entity_poly.entity_id
_entity_poly.type
_entity_poly.pdbx_seq_one_letter_code
_entity_poly.pdbx_strand_id
1 'polypeptide(L)'
;MTQYIKYFLLTFSIFSATYCFAQNDTAKWNKKVEEKHLKNRQDSSTWDAELLRRDIEANKERVAKPIRYGAFPVPKYELLGKESFKGVGNGGNFSGIDVDGKKILYSYFLVNKNSFTQKFVGDKPNEVFFTIITLTNFIDTINYSHAGVQIISRNNPDYIGQGFFKTKSDEIDYTAFLTANRDEYAIVNMRLFNLKNGRIILIAPQKDGSLRSMQINPPILDDKELPNYIDKILKQEDIKHFFTDVNNI
;
A
#
# COMPACT_ATOMS: atom_id res chain seq x y z
N MET A 1 -25.86 79.80 0.49
CA MET A 1 -26.97 78.85 0.23
C MET A 1 -26.80 78.37 -1.21
N THR A 2 -26.30 77.14 -1.44
CA THR A 2 -27.09 75.89 -1.62
C THR A 2 -28.07 75.97 -2.80
N GLN A 3 -28.26 75.00 -3.70
CA GLN A 3 -27.74 73.64 -3.96
C GLN A 3 -28.18 73.24 -5.41
N TYR A 4 -27.76 72.18 -6.10
CA TYR A 4 -26.93 70.98 -5.87
C TYR A 4 -26.15 70.65 -7.16
N ILE A 5 -25.06 69.87 -7.08
CA ILE A 5 -24.42 69.22 -8.25
C ILE A 5 -25.25 67.98 -8.65
N LYS A 6 -25.64 67.86 -9.92
CA LYS A 6 -26.31 66.63 -10.41
C LYS A 6 -25.28 65.51 -10.60
N TYR A 7 -25.43 64.46 -9.80
CA TYR A 7 -24.63 63.25 -9.84
C TYR A 7 -24.68 62.57 -11.20
N PHE A 8 -23.51 62.32 -11.78
CA PHE A 8 -23.31 61.28 -12.80
C PHE A 8 -22.29 60.27 -12.24
N LEU A 9 -22.71 59.52 -11.21
CA LEU A 9 -21.88 58.50 -10.58
C LEU A 9 -21.93 57.21 -11.40
N LEU A 10 -20.79 56.91 -12.00
CA LEU A 10 -20.44 55.70 -12.72
C LEU A 10 -20.72 54.43 -11.90
N THR A 11 -21.85 53.76 -12.13
CA THR A 11 -22.11 52.40 -11.62
C THR A 11 -21.58 51.34 -12.59
N PHE A 12 -20.25 51.24 -12.68
CA PHE A 12 -19.61 50.10 -13.31
C PHE A 12 -19.77 48.90 -12.37
N SER A 13 -20.80 48.07 -12.62
CA SER A 13 -21.04 46.83 -11.87
C SER A 13 -19.95 45.81 -12.20
N ILE A 14 -18.79 45.95 -11.57
CA ILE A 14 -17.79 44.89 -11.49
C ILE A 14 -18.39 43.81 -10.59
N PHE A 15 -19.09 42.87 -11.22
CA PHE A 15 -19.32 41.55 -10.65
C PHE A 15 -17.95 40.91 -10.48
N SER A 16 -17.31 41.20 -9.35
CA SER A 16 -16.23 40.40 -8.80
C SER A 16 -16.82 39.04 -8.47
N ALA A 17 -16.92 38.18 -9.49
CA ALA A 17 -17.07 36.76 -9.32
C ALA A 17 -15.83 36.29 -8.57
N THR A 18 -15.90 36.39 -7.24
CA THR A 18 -15.07 35.61 -6.34
C THR A 18 -15.40 34.16 -6.66
N TYR A 19 -14.66 33.60 -7.60
CA TYR A 19 -14.41 32.17 -7.66
C TYR A 19 -13.81 31.84 -6.31
N CYS A 20 -14.69 31.53 -5.36
CA CYS A 20 -14.36 30.73 -4.22
C CYS A 20 -14.00 29.38 -4.81
N PHE A 21 -12.74 29.27 -5.24
CA PHE A 21 -12.07 27.98 -5.32
C PHE A 21 -12.26 27.41 -3.94
N ALA A 22 -13.24 26.52 -3.79
CA ALA A 22 -13.27 25.57 -2.71
C ALA A 22 -11.90 24.90 -2.80
N GLN A 23 -10.97 25.33 -1.95
CA GLN A 23 -9.66 24.72 -1.86
C GLN A 23 -9.94 23.25 -1.68
N ASN A 24 -9.36 22.44 -2.55
CA ASN A 24 -9.65 21.01 -2.61
C ASN A 24 -9.00 20.42 -1.36
N ASP A 25 -9.72 20.48 -0.24
CA ASP A 25 -9.17 20.50 1.11
C ASP A 25 -8.70 19.08 1.44
N THR A 26 -7.48 18.78 1.01
CA THR A 26 -6.89 17.45 1.10
C THR A 26 -6.91 17.07 2.57
N ALA A 27 -7.54 15.95 2.91
CA ALA A 27 -7.73 15.56 4.31
C ALA A 27 -6.35 15.43 4.98
N LYS A 28 -5.96 16.46 5.73
CA LYS A 28 -4.64 16.52 6.34
C LYS A 28 -4.67 15.67 7.60
N TRP A 29 -4.14 14.46 7.54
CA TRP A 29 -3.91 13.66 8.74
C TRP A 29 -3.09 14.47 9.75
N ASN A 30 -3.59 14.53 10.98
CA ASN A 30 -3.02 15.30 12.08
C ASN A 30 -3.59 14.78 13.41
N LYS A 31 -2.96 15.16 14.52
CA LYS A 31 -3.30 14.69 15.88
C LYS A 31 -4.79 14.79 16.22
N LYS A 32 -5.50 15.86 15.84
CA LYS A 32 -6.94 16.02 16.12
C LYS A 32 -7.80 15.02 15.34
N VAL A 33 -7.43 14.71 14.10
CA VAL A 33 -8.11 13.70 13.27
C VAL A 33 -7.83 12.30 13.80
N GLU A 34 -6.58 12.03 14.20
CA GLU A 34 -6.14 10.79 14.81
C GLU A 34 -6.85 10.50 16.15
N GLU A 35 -6.90 11.47 17.06
CA GLU A 35 -7.63 11.39 18.33
C GLU A 35 -9.14 11.15 18.11
N LYS A 36 -9.75 11.81 17.10
CA LYS A 36 -11.15 11.57 16.73
C LYS A 36 -11.34 10.14 16.18
N HIS A 37 -10.44 9.68 15.32
CA HIS A 37 -10.50 8.34 14.74
C HIS A 37 -10.34 7.25 15.82
N LEU A 38 -9.44 7.45 16.79
CA LEU A 38 -9.29 6.55 17.94
C LEU A 38 -10.56 6.48 18.78
N LYS A 39 -11.20 7.62 19.07
CA LYS A 39 -12.50 7.65 19.78
C LYS A 39 -13.58 6.90 19.00
N ASN A 40 -13.69 7.11 17.69
CA ASN A 40 -14.61 6.34 16.86
C ASN A 40 -14.33 4.83 16.95
N ARG A 41 -13.06 4.39 16.88
CA ARG A 41 -12.71 2.95 17.02
C ARG A 41 -13.21 2.34 18.34
N GLN A 42 -13.40 3.15 19.38
CA GLN A 42 -13.91 2.74 20.70
C GLN A 42 -15.42 2.96 20.90
N ASP A 43 -16.10 3.65 19.97
CA ASP A 43 -17.53 3.97 20.03
C ASP A 43 -18.34 3.10 19.06
N SER A 44 -19.13 2.19 19.63
CA SER A 44 -19.93 1.22 18.89
C SER A 44 -21.03 1.81 18.02
N SER A 45 -21.45 3.06 18.27
CA SER A 45 -22.40 3.76 17.40
C SER A 45 -21.81 4.14 16.04
N THR A 46 -20.48 4.18 15.93
CA THR A 46 -19.76 4.57 14.71
C THR A 46 -19.43 3.39 13.79
N TRP A 47 -19.55 2.16 14.30
CA TRP A 47 -19.06 0.96 13.64
C TRP A 47 -19.89 0.57 12.41
N ASP A 48 -19.23 -0.04 11.42
CA ASP A 48 -19.88 -0.72 10.31
C ASP A 48 -20.15 -2.19 10.68
N ALA A 49 -21.36 -2.44 11.19
CA ALA A 49 -21.80 -3.76 11.61
C ALA A 49 -21.91 -4.77 10.44
N GLU A 50 -22.21 -4.30 9.23
CA GLU A 50 -22.31 -5.16 8.04
C GLU A 50 -20.92 -5.57 7.55
N LEU A 51 -19.94 -4.66 7.59
CA LEU A 51 -18.54 -4.98 7.31
C LEU A 51 -17.97 -5.97 8.34
N LEU A 52 -18.26 -5.78 9.63
CA LEU A 52 -17.88 -6.73 10.68
C LEU A 52 -18.50 -8.12 10.45
N ARG A 53 -19.80 -8.19 10.13
CA ARG A 53 -20.49 -9.46 9.84
C ARG A 53 -19.84 -10.20 8.66
N ARG A 54 -19.47 -9.50 7.59
CA ARG A 54 -18.77 -10.07 6.44
C ARG A 54 -17.38 -10.59 6.81
N ASP A 55 -16.64 -9.86 7.64
CA ASP A 55 -15.30 -10.29 8.09
C ASP A 55 -15.37 -11.54 8.98
N ILE A 56 -16.36 -11.63 9.88
CA ILE A 56 -16.60 -12.82 10.71
C ILE A 56 -16.86 -14.05 9.82
N GLU A 57 -17.69 -13.91 8.79
CA GLU A 57 -18.01 -15.01 7.89
C GLU A 57 -16.80 -15.42 7.04
N ALA A 58 -16.17 -14.46 6.36
CA ALA A 58 -15.03 -14.70 5.48
C ALA A 58 -13.83 -15.32 6.21
N ASN A 59 -13.62 -14.99 7.49
CA ASN A 59 -12.50 -15.51 8.27
C ASN A 59 -12.66 -16.99 8.69
N LYS A 60 -13.82 -17.63 8.51
CA LYS A 60 -14.01 -19.06 8.82
C LYS A 60 -13.20 -19.98 7.92
N GLU A 61 -13.07 -19.61 6.64
CA GLU A 61 -12.44 -20.41 5.59
C GLU A 61 -11.09 -19.82 5.12
N ARG A 62 -10.78 -18.58 5.52
CA ARG A 62 -9.62 -17.85 5.02
C ARG A 62 -8.32 -18.29 5.67
N VAL A 63 -7.55 -19.08 4.92
CA VAL A 63 -6.11 -19.27 5.21
C VAL A 63 -5.40 -17.92 5.12
N ALA A 64 -4.71 -17.54 6.19
CA ALA A 64 -4.00 -16.27 6.31
C ALA A 64 -2.66 -16.50 7.02
N LYS A 65 -1.59 -15.97 6.43
CA LYS A 65 -0.19 -16.12 6.84
C LYS A 65 0.60 -14.82 6.56
N PRO A 66 1.65 -14.52 7.34
CA PRO A 66 2.03 -15.17 8.60
C PRO A 66 1.03 -14.97 9.75
N ILE A 67 0.16 -13.95 9.69
CA ILE A 67 -0.74 -13.58 10.79
C ILE A 67 -2.18 -13.98 10.43
N ARG A 68 -2.88 -14.68 11.34
CA ARG A 68 -4.32 -14.96 11.17
C ARG A 68 -5.13 -13.66 11.12
N TYR A 69 -6.18 -13.60 10.30
CA TYR A 69 -7.11 -12.47 10.40
C TYR A 69 -7.97 -12.54 11.66
N GLY A 70 -8.11 -11.40 12.32
CA GLY A 70 -9.21 -11.13 13.23
C GLY A 70 -10.32 -10.38 12.49
N ALA A 71 -11.57 -10.62 12.88
CA ALA A 71 -12.67 -9.71 12.56
C ALA A 71 -12.79 -8.73 13.73
N PHE A 72 -12.60 -7.45 13.46
CA PHE A 72 -12.70 -6.38 14.45
C PHE A 72 -13.72 -5.36 13.99
N PRO A 73 -14.51 -4.76 14.90
CA PRO A 73 -15.35 -3.63 14.53
C PRO A 73 -14.49 -2.47 14.04
N VAL A 74 -14.93 -1.82 12.96
CA VAL A 74 -14.27 -0.65 12.40
C VAL A 74 -15.29 0.48 12.20
N PRO A 75 -14.93 1.75 12.46
CA PRO A 75 -15.78 2.88 12.12
C PRO A 75 -16.04 2.99 10.62
N LYS A 76 -17.22 3.48 10.24
CA LYS A 76 -17.54 3.86 8.86
C LYS A 76 -16.48 4.82 8.30
N TYR A 77 -15.91 4.52 7.13
CA TYR A 77 -14.76 5.26 6.60
C TYR A 77 -15.06 6.74 6.36
N GLU A 78 -16.30 7.08 6.05
CA GLU A 78 -16.79 8.44 5.79
C GLU A 78 -16.63 9.37 7.01
N LEU A 79 -16.50 8.84 8.22
CA LEU A 79 -16.30 9.61 9.46
C LEU A 79 -14.95 10.33 9.52
N LEU A 80 -14.01 9.92 8.66
CA LEU A 80 -12.73 10.57 8.40
C LEU A 80 -12.81 11.70 7.36
N GLY A 81 -13.91 11.81 6.61
CA GLY A 81 -14.12 12.81 5.57
C GLY A 81 -14.60 12.21 4.24
N LYS A 82 -14.98 13.07 3.29
CA LYS A 82 -15.33 12.67 1.93
C LYS A 82 -14.09 12.05 1.25
N GLU A 83 -14.30 10.97 0.51
CA GLU A 83 -13.23 10.25 -0.22
C GLU A 83 -12.03 9.81 0.64
N SER A 84 -12.24 9.57 1.94
CA SER A 84 -11.26 9.08 2.92
C SER A 84 -10.71 7.67 2.63
N PHE A 85 -11.43 6.90 1.81
CA PHE A 85 -11.08 5.56 1.38
C PHE A 85 -11.56 5.33 -0.05
N LYS A 86 -10.68 4.77 -0.91
CA LYS A 86 -11.01 4.37 -2.29
C LYS A 86 -10.54 2.96 -2.65
N GLY A 87 -10.31 2.11 -1.66
CA GLY A 87 -9.77 0.75 -1.86
C GLY A 87 -8.26 0.63 -1.66
N VAL A 88 -7.84 -0.62 -1.50
CA VAL A 88 -6.46 -1.11 -1.45
C VAL A 88 -6.36 -2.33 -2.36
N GLY A 89 -5.16 -2.69 -2.77
CA GLY A 89 -4.95 -3.80 -3.69
C GLY A 89 -3.63 -4.52 -3.42
N ASN A 90 -3.50 -5.69 -4.03
CA ASN A 90 -2.26 -6.44 -4.11
C ASN A 90 -2.16 -7.11 -5.47
N GLY A 91 -0.98 -7.62 -5.79
CA GLY A 91 -0.72 -8.41 -6.98
C GLY A 91 0.67 -9.00 -6.93
N GLY A 92 1.13 -9.56 -8.04
CA GLY A 92 2.44 -10.20 -8.14
C GLY A 92 2.64 -11.01 -9.41
N ASN A 93 3.80 -11.64 -9.53
CA ASN A 93 4.02 -12.74 -10.46
C ASN A 93 4.30 -14.01 -9.64
N PHE A 94 3.35 -14.95 -9.71
CA PHE A 94 3.41 -16.23 -9.01
C PHE A 94 3.78 -17.40 -9.94
N SER A 95 3.96 -17.16 -11.24
CA SER A 95 4.33 -18.17 -12.23
C SER A 95 5.84 -18.34 -12.40
N GLY A 96 6.63 -17.38 -11.90
CA GLY A 96 8.09 -17.38 -11.98
C GLY A 96 8.63 -16.66 -13.22
N ILE A 97 9.32 -15.54 -12.99
CA ILE A 97 10.22 -14.94 -13.99
C ILE A 97 11.49 -15.81 -14.03
N ASP A 98 11.98 -16.13 -15.22
CA ASP A 98 13.28 -16.79 -15.38
C ASP A 98 14.41 -15.75 -15.39
N VAL A 99 15.40 -15.94 -14.52
CA VAL A 99 16.64 -15.16 -14.50
C VAL A 99 17.78 -16.17 -14.42
N ASP A 100 18.44 -16.40 -15.56
CA ASP A 100 19.53 -17.36 -15.75
C ASP A 100 19.24 -18.77 -15.17
N GLY A 101 18.02 -19.27 -15.40
CA GLY A 101 17.56 -20.59 -14.93
C GLY A 101 17.09 -20.64 -13.47
N LYS A 102 17.18 -19.53 -12.73
CA LYS A 102 16.53 -19.35 -11.42
C LYS A 102 15.11 -18.79 -11.59
N LYS A 103 14.19 -19.16 -10.69
CA LYS A 103 12.80 -18.66 -10.71
C LYS A 103 12.58 -17.57 -9.68
N ILE A 104 12.20 -16.40 -10.14
CA ILE A 104 11.94 -15.22 -9.32
C ILE A 104 10.43 -14.97 -9.22
N LEU A 105 9.92 -14.88 -8.01
CA LEU A 105 8.55 -14.46 -7.70
C LEU A 105 8.56 -13.03 -7.17
N TYR A 106 7.44 -12.33 -7.32
CA TYR A 106 7.23 -11.08 -6.59
C TYR A 106 5.78 -10.90 -6.18
N SER A 107 5.56 -10.05 -5.17
CA SER A 107 4.25 -9.54 -4.81
C SER A 107 4.36 -8.09 -4.33
N TYR A 108 3.23 -7.38 -4.33
CA TYR A 108 3.18 -5.97 -3.96
C TYR A 108 1.87 -5.59 -3.27
N PHE A 109 1.89 -4.44 -2.60
CA PHE A 109 0.74 -3.81 -1.98
C PHE A 109 0.56 -2.39 -2.51
N LEU A 110 -0.69 -2.02 -2.81
CA LEU A 110 -1.06 -0.68 -3.25
C LEU A 110 -2.18 -0.06 -2.43
N VAL A 111 -2.22 1.27 -2.46
CA VAL A 111 -3.34 2.08 -1.98
C VAL A 111 -3.85 2.98 -3.11
N ASN A 112 -5.16 3.04 -3.30
CA ASN A 112 -5.76 3.92 -4.31
C ASN A 112 -5.72 5.40 -3.86
N LYS A 113 -5.63 6.30 -4.83
CA LYS A 113 -5.63 7.76 -4.58
C LYS A 113 -6.91 8.17 -3.85
N ASN A 114 -6.74 8.71 -2.66
CA ASN A 114 -7.79 9.16 -1.75
C ASN A 114 -7.42 10.51 -1.12
N SER A 115 -8.30 11.07 -0.28
CA SER A 115 -8.11 12.42 0.25
C SER A 115 -6.84 12.59 1.11
N PHE A 116 -6.33 11.50 1.72
CA PHE A 116 -5.07 11.45 2.48
C PHE A 116 -3.83 11.16 1.61
N THR A 117 -3.96 10.30 0.60
CA THR A 117 -2.82 9.82 -0.21
C THR A 117 -2.49 10.69 -1.42
N GLN A 118 -3.44 11.45 -1.96
CA GLN A 118 -3.29 12.21 -3.22
C GLN A 118 -2.04 13.09 -3.33
N LYS A 119 -1.59 13.71 -2.22
CA LYS A 119 -0.37 14.54 -2.18
C LYS A 119 0.95 13.77 -2.38
N PHE A 120 0.93 12.44 -2.27
CA PHE A 120 2.08 11.56 -2.49
C PHE A 120 1.97 10.81 -3.82
N VAL A 121 0.75 10.41 -4.19
CA VAL A 121 0.43 9.69 -5.43
C VAL A 121 0.47 10.61 -6.66
N GLY A 122 0.16 11.90 -6.50
CA GLY A 122 0.08 12.86 -7.59
C GLY A 122 -1.03 12.50 -8.59
N ASP A 123 -0.72 12.55 -9.88
CA ASP A 123 -1.69 12.26 -10.95
C ASP A 123 -2.01 10.77 -11.10
N LYS A 124 -1.19 9.87 -10.56
CA LYS A 124 -1.37 8.40 -10.63
C LYS A 124 -2.69 7.94 -9.98
N PRO A 125 -3.25 6.78 -10.40
CA PRO A 125 -4.50 6.25 -9.83
C PRO A 125 -4.28 5.62 -8.43
N ASN A 126 -3.10 5.07 -8.18
CA ASN A 126 -2.70 4.42 -6.95
C ASN A 126 -1.18 4.55 -6.76
N GLU A 127 -0.70 4.10 -5.60
CA GLU A 127 0.72 3.97 -5.30
C GLU A 127 1.00 2.57 -4.76
N VAL A 128 2.01 1.92 -5.32
CA VAL A 128 2.65 0.74 -4.76
C VAL A 128 3.58 1.18 -3.63
N PHE A 129 3.20 0.92 -2.38
CA PHE A 129 3.99 1.32 -1.20
C PHE A 129 4.99 0.24 -0.76
N PHE A 130 4.80 -1.00 -1.21
CA PHE A 130 5.66 -2.13 -0.88
C PHE A 130 5.70 -3.14 -2.04
N THR A 131 6.88 -3.71 -2.28
CA THR A 131 7.09 -4.86 -3.16
C THR A 131 8.15 -5.76 -2.53
N ILE A 132 7.94 -7.07 -2.58
CA ILE A 132 8.93 -8.09 -2.24
C ILE A 132 9.18 -8.95 -3.47
N ILE A 133 10.45 -9.22 -3.74
CA ILE A 133 10.92 -10.07 -4.84
C ILE A 133 11.79 -11.16 -4.21
N THR A 134 11.50 -12.43 -4.49
CA THR A 134 12.25 -13.55 -3.92
C THR A 134 12.60 -14.59 -4.96
N LEU A 135 13.77 -15.22 -4.76
CA LEU A 135 14.09 -16.49 -5.40
C LEU A 135 13.17 -17.60 -4.85
N THR A 136 12.79 -18.55 -5.71
CA THR A 136 12.29 -19.87 -5.30
C THR A 136 12.83 -20.99 -6.20
N ASN A 137 12.80 -22.20 -5.66
CA ASN A 137 13.00 -23.47 -6.38
C ASN A 137 11.73 -24.36 -6.35
N PHE A 138 10.58 -23.82 -5.91
CA PHE A 138 9.29 -24.50 -5.81
C PHE A 138 8.15 -23.64 -6.37
N ILE A 139 7.40 -24.19 -7.33
CA ILE A 139 6.18 -23.60 -7.90
C ILE A 139 5.16 -24.73 -8.01
N ASP A 140 4.02 -24.59 -7.35
CA ASP A 140 2.90 -25.51 -7.43
C ASP A 140 1.94 -25.03 -8.53
N THR A 141 2.06 -25.61 -9.72
CA THR A 141 1.24 -25.24 -10.89
C THR A 141 -0.19 -25.79 -10.84
N ILE A 142 -0.53 -26.59 -9.81
CA ILE A 142 -1.85 -27.23 -9.67
C ILE A 142 -2.70 -26.44 -8.67
N ASN A 143 -2.24 -26.29 -7.43
CA ASN A 143 -3.00 -25.64 -6.36
C ASN A 143 -2.50 -24.22 -6.04
N TYR A 144 -1.42 -23.76 -6.67
CA TYR A 144 -0.79 -22.45 -6.41
C TYR A 144 -0.43 -22.24 -4.94
N SER A 145 -0.19 -23.32 -4.20
CA SER A 145 0.03 -23.30 -2.74
C SER A 145 1.41 -22.76 -2.33
N HIS A 146 2.26 -22.41 -3.29
CA HIS A 146 3.60 -21.86 -3.10
C HIS A 146 3.63 -20.35 -2.82
N ALA A 147 2.52 -19.64 -2.97
CA ALA A 147 2.47 -18.21 -2.65
C ALA A 147 1.11 -17.80 -2.06
N GLY A 148 1.13 -16.78 -1.21
CA GLY A 148 -0.06 -16.08 -0.76
C GLY A 148 0.21 -14.60 -0.62
N VAL A 149 -0.75 -13.76 -1.00
CA VAL A 149 -0.68 -12.30 -0.86
C VAL A 149 -2.06 -11.77 -0.46
N GLN A 150 -2.12 -10.94 0.58
CA GLN A 150 -3.38 -10.46 1.16
C GLN A 150 -3.19 -9.05 1.74
N ILE A 151 -4.18 -8.17 1.57
CA ILE A 151 -4.19 -6.82 2.16
C ILE A 151 -5.55 -6.53 2.81
N ILE A 152 -5.57 -5.69 3.85
CA ILE A 152 -6.80 -5.21 4.49
C ILE A 152 -6.81 -3.69 4.64
N SER A 153 -7.99 -3.11 4.48
CA SER A 153 -8.28 -1.68 4.72
C SER A 153 -8.85 -1.39 6.11
N ARG A 154 -8.96 -2.39 6.99
CA ARG A 154 -9.64 -2.27 8.29
C ARG A 154 -8.98 -1.30 9.26
N ASN A 155 -7.74 -0.90 8.99
CA ASN A 155 -7.01 0.11 9.75
C ASN A 155 -7.07 1.52 9.14
N ASN A 156 -7.84 1.74 8.04
CA ASN A 156 -7.83 2.98 7.26
C ASN A 156 -7.94 4.24 8.14
N PRO A 157 -7.01 5.21 8.02
CA PRO A 157 -6.12 5.42 6.88
C PRO A 157 -4.73 4.76 6.99
N ASP A 158 -4.53 3.87 7.97
CA ASP A 158 -3.39 2.95 7.97
C ASP A 158 -3.73 1.69 7.14
N TYR A 159 -2.75 1.09 6.49
CA TYR A 159 -2.90 -0.09 5.64
C TYR A 159 -1.87 -1.14 6.02
N ILE A 160 -2.28 -2.41 6.07
CA ILE A 160 -1.38 -3.54 6.32
C ILE A 160 -1.68 -4.67 5.33
N GLY A 161 -0.61 -5.12 4.68
CA GLY A 161 -0.59 -6.31 3.85
C GLY A 161 0.32 -7.37 4.46
N GLN A 162 0.10 -8.61 4.04
CA GLN A 162 0.93 -9.76 4.40
C GLN A 162 0.91 -10.81 3.30
N GLY A 163 1.82 -11.77 3.40
CA GLY A 163 1.83 -12.94 2.55
C GLY A 163 3.04 -13.81 2.82
N PHE A 164 3.21 -14.81 1.95
CA PHE A 164 4.33 -15.74 2.01
C PHE A 164 4.73 -16.22 0.61
N PHE A 165 5.97 -16.70 0.48
CA PHE A 165 6.41 -17.53 -0.63
C PHE A 165 7.09 -18.80 -0.11
N LYS A 166 6.78 -19.95 -0.67
CA LYS A 166 7.46 -21.21 -0.35
C LYS A 166 8.60 -21.48 -1.32
N THR A 167 9.63 -22.10 -0.77
CA THR A 167 10.65 -22.84 -1.50
C THR A 167 10.45 -24.34 -1.21
N LYS A 168 11.35 -25.21 -1.68
CA LYS A 168 11.31 -26.64 -1.35
C LYS A 168 11.56 -26.95 0.13
N SER A 169 12.18 -26.03 0.87
CA SER A 169 12.71 -26.28 2.22
C SER A 169 12.34 -25.23 3.27
N ASP A 170 11.82 -24.07 2.86
CA ASP A 170 11.58 -22.91 3.74
C ASP A 170 10.47 -21.98 3.19
N GLU A 171 9.96 -21.07 4.02
CA GLU A 171 8.89 -20.11 3.71
C GLU A 171 9.32 -18.66 4.02
N ILE A 172 9.28 -17.79 3.01
CA ILE A 172 9.55 -16.35 3.11
C ILE A 172 8.26 -15.66 3.54
N ASP A 173 8.06 -15.51 4.85
CA ASP A 173 6.93 -14.80 5.44
C ASP A 173 7.17 -13.29 5.45
N TYR A 174 6.18 -12.50 5.03
CA TYR A 174 6.27 -11.05 5.04
C TYR A 174 4.99 -10.35 5.48
N THR A 175 5.15 -9.19 6.12
CA THR A 175 4.11 -8.18 6.29
C THR A 175 4.69 -6.79 6.03
N ALA A 176 3.89 -5.90 5.46
CA ALA A 176 4.26 -4.51 5.30
C ALA A 176 3.08 -3.59 5.58
N PHE A 177 3.38 -2.42 6.14
CA PHE A 177 2.37 -1.46 6.54
C PHE A 177 2.77 -0.04 6.18
N LEU A 178 1.75 0.72 5.79
CA LEU A 178 1.78 2.13 5.44
C LEU A 178 0.85 2.85 6.42
N THR A 179 1.40 3.79 7.18
CA THR A 179 0.61 4.62 8.11
C THR A 179 0.08 5.89 7.43
N ALA A 180 -0.97 6.47 8.00
CA ALA A 180 -1.50 7.76 7.58
C ALA A 180 -0.49 8.93 7.73
N ASN A 181 0.54 8.75 8.58
CA ASN A 181 1.67 9.66 8.72
C ASN A 181 2.76 9.49 7.64
N ARG A 182 2.66 8.48 6.75
CA ARG A 182 3.70 8.03 5.79
C ARG A 182 4.98 7.50 6.41
N ASP A 183 4.87 6.94 7.61
CA ASP A 183 5.83 5.95 8.06
C ASP A 183 5.46 4.58 7.45
N GLU A 184 6.44 3.94 6.85
CA GLU A 184 6.30 2.74 6.02
C GLU A 184 7.37 1.73 6.41
N TYR A 185 6.95 0.51 6.75
CA TYR A 185 7.84 -0.56 7.21
C TYR A 185 7.43 -1.90 6.63
N ALA A 186 8.38 -2.81 6.54
CA ALA A 186 8.12 -4.22 6.31
C ALA A 186 8.86 -5.09 7.33
N ILE A 187 8.32 -6.26 7.61
CA ILE A 187 8.96 -7.34 8.35
C ILE A 187 9.00 -8.54 7.40
N VAL A 188 10.19 -9.09 7.15
CA VAL A 188 10.36 -10.31 6.36
C VAL A 188 11.14 -11.31 7.22
N ASN A 189 10.56 -12.47 7.52
CA ASN A 189 11.11 -13.48 8.44
C ASN A 189 11.72 -12.84 9.72
N MET A 190 10.93 -12.00 10.40
CA MET A 190 11.31 -11.23 11.60
C MET A 190 12.39 -10.14 11.43
N ARG A 191 12.99 -9.96 10.24
CA ARG A 191 13.87 -8.82 9.95
C ARG A 191 13.04 -7.57 9.63
N LEU A 192 13.23 -6.49 10.38
CA LEU A 192 12.60 -5.19 10.16
C LEU A 192 13.32 -4.43 9.03
N PHE A 193 12.54 -3.82 8.14
CA PHE A 193 12.98 -2.93 7.07
C PHE A 193 12.22 -1.61 7.17
N ASN A 194 12.96 -0.49 7.14
CA ASN A 194 12.38 0.84 6.98
C ASN A 194 12.26 1.13 5.48
N LEU A 195 11.03 1.28 4.97
CA LEU A 195 10.80 1.39 3.53
C LEU A 195 11.19 2.76 2.97
N LYS A 196 11.49 3.75 3.83
CA LYS A 196 12.15 5.01 3.43
C LYS A 196 13.54 4.79 2.80
N ASN A 197 14.18 3.65 3.09
CA ASN A 197 15.45 3.24 2.48
C ASN A 197 15.27 2.46 1.17
N GLY A 198 14.03 2.08 0.84
CA GLY A 198 13.70 1.36 -0.39
C GLY A 198 12.45 0.50 -0.24
N ARG A 199 11.49 0.69 -1.15
CA ARG A 199 10.16 0.05 -1.14
C ARG A 199 10.10 -1.29 -1.86
N ILE A 200 11.15 -1.64 -2.61
CA ILE A 200 11.35 -2.98 -3.18
C ILE A 200 12.38 -3.70 -2.31
N ILE A 201 12.00 -4.85 -1.75
CA ILE A 201 12.89 -5.73 -0.99
C ILE A 201 13.19 -6.97 -1.83
N LEU A 202 14.47 -7.23 -2.06
CA LEU A 202 14.94 -8.49 -2.65
C LEU A 202 15.31 -9.46 -1.53
N ILE A 203 14.91 -10.72 -1.66
CA ILE A 203 15.27 -11.82 -0.74
C ILE A 203 15.85 -12.98 -1.54
N ALA A 204 17.06 -13.40 -1.18
CA ALA A 204 17.73 -14.57 -1.73
C ALA A 204 18.03 -15.57 -0.60
N PRO A 205 17.22 -16.64 -0.43
CA PRO A 205 17.51 -17.68 0.55
C PRO A 205 18.74 -18.51 0.14
N GLN A 206 19.51 -18.93 1.13
CA GLN A 206 20.82 -19.58 0.98
C GLN A 206 20.77 -21.06 1.37
N LYS A 207 21.67 -21.88 0.82
CA LYS A 207 21.78 -23.32 1.09
C LYS A 207 22.11 -23.65 2.56
N ASP A 208 22.62 -22.69 3.32
CA ASP A 208 22.87 -22.78 4.76
C ASP A 208 21.64 -22.43 5.62
N GLY A 209 20.49 -22.13 5.00
CA GLY A 209 19.25 -21.71 5.68
C GLY A 209 19.19 -20.22 6.05
N SER A 210 20.22 -19.43 5.72
CA SER A 210 20.20 -17.99 5.95
C SER A 210 19.51 -17.22 4.81
N LEU A 211 19.08 -15.99 5.08
CA LEU A 211 18.49 -15.10 4.06
C LEU A 211 19.46 -13.95 3.74
N ARG A 212 19.74 -13.70 2.46
CA ARG A 212 20.33 -12.44 1.99
C ARG A 212 19.21 -11.49 1.59
N SER A 213 19.42 -10.20 1.80
CA SER A 213 18.39 -9.18 1.56
C SER A 213 19.00 -7.88 1.01
N MET A 214 18.32 -7.24 0.06
CA MET A 214 18.68 -5.94 -0.49
C MET A 214 17.44 -5.03 -0.54
N GLN A 215 17.59 -3.72 -0.32
CA GLN A 215 16.52 -2.73 -0.57
C GLN A 215 16.86 -1.92 -1.82
N ILE A 216 15.89 -1.76 -2.72
CA ILE A 216 15.94 -0.86 -3.87
C ILE A 216 14.93 0.27 -3.62
N ASN A 217 15.34 1.51 -3.93
CA ASN A 217 14.48 2.68 -3.82
C ASN A 217 13.92 3.07 -5.20
N PRO A 218 12.69 2.65 -5.56
CA PRO A 218 12.06 3.07 -6.81
C PRO A 218 11.50 4.50 -6.71
N PRO A 219 11.22 5.14 -7.86
CA PRO A 219 10.29 6.26 -7.89
C PRO A 219 8.90 5.86 -7.35
N ILE A 220 7.98 6.82 -7.20
CA ILE A 220 6.56 6.48 -7.01
C ILE A 220 6.09 5.71 -8.24
N LEU A 221 5.64 4.47 -8.06
CA LEU A 221 5.10 3.60 -9.10
C LEU A 221 3.62 3.31 -8.83
N ASP A 222 2.83 3.24 -9.89
CA ASP A 222 1.52 2.57 -9.85
C ASP A 222 1.62 1.09 -10.26
N ASP A 223 0.50 0.38 -10.16
CA ASP A 223 0.38 -1.05 -10.50
C ASP A 223 0.68 -1.40 -11.96
N LYS A 224 0.60 -0.44 -12.88
CA LYS A 224 0.86 -0.63 -14.31
C LYS A 224 2.33 -0.39 -14.66
N GLU A 225 2.99 0.50 -13.94
CA GLU A 225 4.42 0.78 -14.10
C GLU A 225 5.31 -0.27 -13.44
N LEU A 226 4.87 -0.84 -12.31
CA LEU A 226 5.67 -1.76 -11.51
C LEU A 226 6.23 -2.97 -12.30
N PRO A 227 5.47 -3.71 -13.14
CA PRO A 227 6.01 -4.86 -13.86
C PRO A 227 7.18 -4.48 -14.78
N ASN A 228 7.04 -3.38 -15.53
CA ASN A 228 8.09 -2.86 -16.40
C ASN A 228 9.34 -2.40 -15.61
N TYR A 229 9.14 -1.89 -14.39
CA TYR A 229 10.25 -1.54 -13.50
C TYR A 229 10.97 -2.79 -12.98
N ILE A 230 10.23 -3.83 -12.59
CA ILE A 230 10.77 -5.13 -12.15
C ILE A 230 11.59 -5.78 -13.27
N ASP A 231 11.03 -5.86 -14.49
CA ASP A 231 11.72 -6.38 -15.67
C ASP A 231 13.00 -5.60 -16.03
N LYS A 232 13.09 -4.32 -15.63
CA LYS A 232 14.30 -3.50 -15.81
C LYS A 232 15.34 -3.81 -14.73
N ILE A 233 14.96 -3.89 -13.46
CA ILE A 233 15.93 -4.14 -12.36
C ILE A 233 16.46 -5.57 -12.39
N LEU A 234 15.65 -6.57 -12.75
CA LEU A 234 16.11 -7.97 -12.89
C LEU A 234 17.12 -8.18 -14.04
N LYS A 235 17.33 -7.16 -14.90
CA LYS A 235 18.36 -7.17 -15.95
C LYS A 235 19.67 -6.49 -15.53
N GLN A 236 19.72 -5.85 -14.36
CA GLN A 236 20.94 -5.23 -13.83
C GLN A 236 21.86 -6.33 -13.26
N GLU A 237 23.15 -6.26 -13.56
CA GLU A 237 24.09 -7.35 -13.26
C GLU A 237 24.29 -7.62 -11.76
N ASP A 238 24.22 -6.59 -10.92
CA ASP A 238 24.24 -6.70 -9.46
C ASP A 238 23.00 -7.41 -8.91
N ILE A 239 21.83 -7.13 -9.49
CA ILE A 239 20.56 -7.76 -9.11
C ILE A 239 20.47 -9.20 -9.62
N LYS A 240 20.95 -9.48 -10.85
CA LYS A 240 21.12 -10.85 -11.34
C LYS A 240 22.03 -11.63 -10.39
N HIS A 241 23.24 -11.15 -10.14
CA HIS A 241 24.21 -11.82 -9.26
C HIS A 241 23.65 -12.07 -7.86
N PHE A 242 22.89 -11.12 -7.30
CA PHE A 242 22.21 -11.32 -6.00
C PHE A 242 21.29 -12.56 -6.00
N PHE A 243 20.57 -12.81 -7.11
CA PHE A 243 19.67 -13.95 -7.24
C PHE A 243 20.31 -15.22 -7.82
N THR A 244 21.41 -15.12 -8.57
CA THR A 244 22.07 -16.25 -9.26
C THR A 244 23.32 -16.77 -8.55
N ASP A 245 23.72 -16.18 -7.41
CA ASP A 245 24.85 -16.65 -6.59
C ASP A 245 24.78 -18.16 -6.32
N VAL A 246 25.94 -18.82 -6.38
CA VAL A 246 26.07 -20.28 -6.25
C VAL A 246 25.60 -20.81 -4.89
N ASN A 247 25.56 -19.97 -3.85
CA ASN A 247 25.09 -20.31 -2.52
C ASN A 247 23.56 -20.24 -2.37
N ASN A 248 22.85 -19.68 -3.34
CA ASN A 248 21.40 -19.57 -3.35
C ASN A 248 20.71 -20.93 -3.61
N ILE A 249 19.54 -21.15 -2.99
CA ILE A 249 18.78 -22.42 -3.04
C ILE A 249 18.11 -22.75 -4.39
#